data_AF-A0A1J5B2F1-F1
#
_entry.id   AF-A0A1J5B2F1-F1
#
_cell.length_a   1.000
_cell.length_b   1.000
_cell.length_c   1.000
_cell.angle_alpha   90.00
_cell.angle_beta   90.00
_cell.angle_gamma   90.00
#
_symmetry.space_group_name_H-M   'P 1'
#
loop_
_entity.id
_entity.type
_entity.pdbx_description
1 polymer ?
#
loop_
_entity_poly.entity_id
_entity_poly.type
_entity_poly.pdbx_seq_one_letter_code
_entity_poly.pdbx_strand_id
1 'polypeptide(L)'
;MNLKETFSTDIAKKIIGNKEQATLFLIELQKIKGFNLPFRTISRGKKQGEKILSIENEELWTKIVEYWDYNSGIKIIRELFKSTKKYESGKDSYSTMNILLDEWNKLKLDKIAWPFSQGDFDGFVQRVNAEGISGSEKDEKVKHAAVKYRRIKEINTVRNDFIETLIFEKNNNILPTLNHRRSVDFFINGFSFDQKVAKSPTAQFQKDFKESWKEYAINHPEKVAEYLYKYQDEGRFGADSRLLVVYLDEDVSINRIAETIQNTDLNNPYEINFEYKHKTHGIKTYKVKCFVILLYTIK
;
A
#
# COMPACT_ATOMS: atom_id res chain seq x y z
N MET A 1 3.33 11.49 13.81
CA MET A 1 2.90 12.69 13.06
C MET A 1 1.39 12.76 13.04
N ASN A 2 0.80 13.91 13.38
CA ASN A 2 -0.66 14.10 13.47
C ASN A 2 -1.12 15.27 12.58
N LEU A 3 -1.92 14.98 11.54
CA LEU A 3 -2.46 15.99 10.61
C LEU A 3 -3.44 16.99 11.24
N LYS A 4 -3.94 16.68 12.44
CA LYS A 4 -4.83 17.58 13.19
C LYS A 4 -4.07 18.69 13.90
N GLU A 5 -2.78 18.47 14.18
CA GLU A 5 -1.92 19.39 14.92
C GLU A 5 -0.91 20.09 14.01
N THR A 6 -0.38 19.37 13.02
CA THR A 6 0.69 19.86 12.15
C THR A 6 0.36 19.59 10.69
N PHE A 7 0.38 20.64 9.88
CA PHE A 7 0.24 20.56 8.44
C PHE A 7 1.19 21.56 7.78
N SER A 8 1.97 21.10 6.80
CA SER A 8 3.09 21.82 6.21
C SER A 8 3.10 21.57 4.72
N THR A 9 3.87 22.38 3.99
CA THR A 9 3.97 22.26 2.54
C THR A 9 4.44 20.88 2.10
N ASP A 10 5.36 20.25 2.84
CA ASP A 10 5.86 18.90 2.51
C ASP A 10 4.78 17.84 2.70
N ILE A 11 3.96 17.97 3.73
CA ILE A 11 2.83 17.08 4.01
C ILE A 11 1.75 17.24 2.95
N ALA A 12 1.39 18.50 2.64
CA ALA A 12 0.42 18.83 1.61
C ALA A 12 0.86 18.25 0.26
N LYS A 13 2.14 18.43 -0.10
CA LYS A 13 2.74 17.83 -1.31
C LYS A 13 2.72 16.30 -1.27
N LYS A 14 2.91 15.68 -0.10
CA LYS A 14 2.86 14.22 0.06
C LYS A 14 1.46 13.65 -0.15
N ILE A 15 0.45 14.33 0.38
CA ILE A 15 -0.96 13.90 0.28
C ILE A 15 -1.55 14.23 -1.09
N ILE A 16 -1.42 15.47 -1.53
CA ILE A 16 -2.13 16.01 -2.69
C ILE A 16 -1.36 15.76 -3.99
N GLY A 17 -0.03 15.62 -3.91
CA GLY A 17 0.80 15.21 -5.03
C GLY A 17 1.25 16.37 -5.91
N ASN A 18 0.48 16.68 -6.94
CA ASN A 18 0.87 17.60 -8.02
C ASN A 18 0.05 18.90 -8.03
N LYS A 19 0.46 19.87 -8.86
CA LYS A 19 -0.18 21.21 -8.94
C LYS A 19 -1.64 21.15 -9.36
N GLU A 20 -2.01 20.21 -10.24
CA GLU A 20 -3.39 20.07 -10.72
C GLU A 20 -4.33 19.64 -9.59
N GLN A 21 -3.98 18.58 -8.86
CA GLN A 21 -4.72 18.13 -7.70
C GLN A 21 -4.76 19.18 -6.58
N ALA A 22 -3.66 19.92 -6.37
CA ALA A 22 -3.60 21.03 -5.43
C ALA A 22 -4.53 22.19 -5.80
N THR A 23 -4.66 22.47 -7.10
CA THR A 23 -5.58 23.50 -7.60
C THR A 23 -7.03 23.08 -7.36
N LEU A 24 -7.39 21.84 -7.68
CA LEU A 24 -8.73 21.30 -7.43
C LEU A 24 -9.07 21.32 -5.93
N PHE A 25 -8.14 20.85 -5.10
CA PHE A 25 -8.28 20.86 -3.64
C PHE A 25 -8.52 22.28 -3.11
N LEU A 26 -7.69 23.25 -3.51
CA LEU A 26 -7.77 24.62 -3.00
C LEU A 26 -9.08 25.30 -3.43
N ILE A 27 -9.58 25.04 -4.64
CA ILE A 27 -10.88 25.55 -5.12
C ILE A 27 -12.03 24.97 -4.29
N GLU A 28 -12.04 23.67 -3.99
CA GLU A 28 -13.07 23.11 -3.12
C GLU A 28 -12.97 23.63 -1.68
N LEU A 29 -11.75 23.80 -1.16
CA LEU A 29 -11.53 24.37 0.17
C LEU A 29 -12.02 25.83 0.24
N GLN A 30 -11.83 26.60 -0.84
CA GLN A 30 -12.34 27.96 -0.98
C GLN A 30 -13.87 28.01 -0.82
N LYS A 31 -14.60 27.10 -1.46
CA LYS A 31 -16.07 27.04 -1.37
C LYS A 31 -16.54 26.78 0.06
N ILE A 32 -15.80 25.95 0.82
CA ILE A 32 -16.16 25.59 2.20
C ILE A 32 -15.80 26.71 3.19
N LYS A 33 -14.62 27.33 3.02
CA LYS A 33 -14.07 28.30 3.97
C LYS A 33 -14.39 29.75 3.65
N GLY A 34 -14.86 30.04 2.43
CA GLY A 34 -15.33 31.37 2.03
C GLY A 34 -14.23 32.41 1.77
N PHE A 35 -12.98 32.00 1.54
CA PHE A 35 -11.92 32.94 1.14
C PHE A 35 -11.96 33.24 -0.37
N ASN A 36 -11.23 34.27 -0.80
CA ASN A 36 -11.17 34.65 -2.22
C ASN A 36 -9.88 34.14 -2.86
N LEU A 37 -10.01 33.56 -4.05
CA LEU A 37 -8.90 33.17 -4.91
C LEU A 37 -8.85 34.02 -6.18
N PRO A 38 -7.64 34.34 -6.69
CA PRO A 38 -7.50 35.08 -7.93
C PRO A 38 -7.79 34.17 -9.13
N PHE A 39 -8.76 34.55 -9.97
CA PHE A 39 -9.05 33.86 -11.23
C PHE A 39 -8.77 34.78 -12.41
N ARG A 40 -8.24 34.22 -13.49
CA ARG A 40 -8.12 34.90 -14.79
C ARG A 40 -8.88 34.13 -15.86
N THR A 41 -9.46 34.86 -16.81
CA THR A 41 -10.14 34.26 -17.97
C THR A 41 -9.13 34.05 -19.09
N ILE A 42 -9.12 32.85 -19.68
CA ILE A 42 -8.28 32.57 -20.85
C ILE A 42 -8.82 33.37 -22.05
N SER A 43 -7.97 34.21 -22.63
CA SER A 43 -8.36 35.14 -23.69
C SER A 43 -8.22 34.58 -25.10
N ARG A 44 -7.47 33.48 -25.31
CA ARG A 44 -7.15 32.91 -26.63
C ARG A 44 -7.04 31.39 -26.60
N GLY A 45 -7.29 30.74 -27.74
CA GLY A 45 -7.08 29.30 -27.96
C GLY A 45 -8.31 28.43 -27.67
N LYS A 46 -8.14 27.10 -27.70
CA LYS A 46 -9.24 26.13 -27.55
C LYS A 46 -10.00 26.21 -26.21
N LYS A 47 -9.39 26.83 -25.20
CA LYS A 47 -9.95 27.01 -23.85
C LYS A 47 -10.40 28.46 -23.58
N GLN A 48 -10.60 29.26 -24.63
CA GLN A 48 -11.03 30.65 -24.49
C GLN A 48 -12.35 30.74 -23.70
N GLY A 49 -12.40 31.66 -22.74
CA GLY A 49 -13.55 31.84 -21.84
C GLY A 49 -13.48 31.03 -20.54
N GLU A 50 -12.59 30.04 -20.43
CA GLU A 50 -12.40 29.30 -19.17
C GLU A 50 -11.75 30.18 -18.10
N LYS A 51 -12.26 30.10 -16.87
CA LYS A 51 -11.63 30.72 -15.69
C LYS A 51 -10.62 29.75 -15.09
N ILE A 52 -9.38 30.20 -14.96
CA ILE A 52 -8.30 29.43 -14.33
C ILE A 52 -7.76 30.18 -13.12
N LEU A 53 -7.33 29.41 -12.11
CA LEU A 53 -6.69 29.96 -10.93
C LEU A 53 -5.37 30.64 -11.34
N SER A 54 -5.25 31.93 -11.02
CA SER A 54 -4.11 32.78 -11.35
C SER A 54 -3.21 32.94 -10.13
N ILE A 55 -2.60 31.84 -9.71
CA ILE A 55 -1.74 31.79 -8.54
C ILE A 55 -0.40 31.13 -8.88
N GLU A 56 0.67 31.65 -8.28
CA GLU A 56 1.99 31.03 -8.38
C GLU A 56 2.05 29.71 -7.61
N ASN A 57 2.95 28.82 -8.03
CA ASN A 57 3.00 27.48 -7.43
C ASN A 57 3.35 27.52 -5.93
N GLU A 58 4.24 28.40 -5.51
CA GLU A 58 4.59 28.54 -4.09
C GLU A 58 3.40 29.05 -3.27
N GLU A 59 2.73 30.10 -3.75
CA GLU A 59 1.56 30.67 -3.10
C GLU A 59 0.38 29.68 -3.02
N LEU A 60 0.20 28.82 -4.04
CA LEU A 60 -0.78 27.72 -4.01
C LEU A 60 -0.59 26.82 -2.78
N TRP A 61 0.64 26.35 -2.54
CA TRP A 61 0.93 25.47 -1.42
C TRP A 61 0.83 26.22 -0.09
N THR A 62 1.28 27.47 -0.03
CA THR A 62 1.16 28.31 1.17
C THR A 62 -0.31 28.49 1.57
N LYS A 63 -1.21 28.80 0.62
CA LYS A 63 -2.65 28.92 0.90
C LYS A 63 -3.27 27.60 1.35
N ILE A 64 -2.88 26.48 0.75
CA ILE A 64 -3.34 25.16 1.19
C ILE A 64 -2.99 24.91 2.67
N VAL A 65 -1.78 25.30 3.09
CA VAL A 65 -1.34 25.16 4.47
C VAL A 65 -2.05 26.15 5.40
N GLU A 66 -2.14 27.41 4.99
CA GLU A 66 -2.81 28.50 5.73
C GLU A 66 -4.26 28.17 6.06
N TYR A 67 -5.03 27.66 5.09
CA TYR A 67 -6.45 27.36 5.25
C TYR A 67 -6.74 25.90 5.62
N TRP A 68 -5.70 25.10 5.91
CA TRP A 68 -5.88 23.69 6.22
C TRP A 68 -6.81 23.48 7.42
N ASP A 69 -7.75 22.55 7.24
CA ASP A 69 -8.68 22.10 8.25
C ASP A 69 -8.88 20.62 8.06
N TYR A 70 -8.56 19.82 9.07
CA TYR A 70 -8.58 18.35 8.93
C TYR A 70 -9.95 17.82 8.47
N ASN A 71 -11.05 18.34 9.03
CA ASN A 71 -12.40 17.86 8.76
C ASN A 71 -12.89 18.21 7.35
N SER A 72 -12.52 19.37 6.84
CA SER A 72 -12.82 19.82 5.49
C SER A 72 -11.89 19.14 4.49
N GLY A 73 -10.59 19.09 4.82
CA GLY A 73 -9.54 18.51 4.00
C GLY A 73 -9.76 17.03 3.72
N ILE A 74 -10.09 16.23 4.74
CA ILE A 74 -10.38 14.80 4.55
C ILE A 74 -11.55 14.57 3.60
N LYS A 75 -12.62 15.37 3.70
CA LYS A 75 -13.79 15.25 2.81
C LYS A 75 -13.40 15.52 1.37
N ILE A 76 -12.72 16.65 1.12
CA ILE A 76 -12.28 17.03 -0.23
C ILE A 76 -11.34 15.97 -0.81
N ILE A 77 -10.31 15.55 -0.06
CA ILE A 77 -9.32 14.58 -0.52
C ILE A 77 -9.99 13.23 -0.83
N ARG A 78 -10.93 12.77 -0.01
CA ARG A 78 -11.66 11.52 -0.27
C ARG A 78 -12.48 11.60 -1.56
N GLU A 79 -13.14 12.73 -1.83
CA GLU A 79 -13.87 12.90 -3.10
C GLU A 79 -12.92 12.99 -4.31
N LEU A 80 -11.82 13.73 -4.20
CA LEU A 80 -10.80 13.77 -5.25
C LEU A 80 -10.22 12.38 -5.52
N PHE A 81 -9.96 11.59 -4.48
CA PHE A 81 -9.44 10.24 -4.61
C PHE A 81 -10.35 9.33 -5.45
N LYS A 82 -11.67 9.45 -5.31
CA LYS A 82 -12.65 8.67 -6.09
C LYS A 82 -12.59 8.92 -7.59
N SER A 83 -12.07 10.08 -8.02
CA SER A 83 -11.84 10.41 -9.44
C SER A 83 -10.48 9.95 -9.97
N THR A 84 -9.63 9.33 -9.14
CA THR A 84 -8.30 8.88 -9.57
C THR A 84 -8.37 7.51 -10.24
N LYS A 85 -7.46 7.28 -11.20
CA LYS A 85 -7.23 5.95 -11.80
C LYS A 85 -6.92 4.87 -10.76
N LYS A 86 -6.31 5.27 -9.64
CA LYS A 86 -5.95 4.36 -8.54
C LYS A 86 -7.22 3.79 -7.90
N TYR A 87 -8.19 4.63 -7.58
CA TYR A 87 -9.48 4.19 -7.04
C TYR A 87 -10.23 3.32 -8.05
N GLU A 88 -10.31 3.74 -9.31
CA GLU A 88 -10.94 2.99 -10.40
C GLU A 88 -10.33 1.58 -10.55
N SER A 89 -9.00 1.49 -10.62
CA SER A 89 -8.28 0.19 -10.71
C SER A 89 -8.58 -0.72 -9.52
N GLY A 90 -8.70 -0.16 -8.32
CA GLY A 90 -9.07 -0.91 -7.12
C GLY A 90 -10.52 -1.42 -7.16
N LYS A 91 -11.46 -0.65 -7.73
CA LYS A 91 -12.86 -1.10 -7.93
C LYS A 91 -12.95 -2.24 -8.94
N ASP A 92 -12.16 -2.16 -10.00
CA ASP A 92 -12.10 -3.19 -11.04
C ASP A 92 -11.23 -4.39 -10.67
N SER A 93 -10.61 -4.37 -9.48
CA SER A 93 -9.69 -5.43 -9.07
C SER A 93 -10.38 -6.78 -8.91
N TYR A 94 -11.68 -6.81 -8.58
CA TYR A 94 -12.42 -8.06 -8.49
C TYR A 94 -12.54 -8.78 -9.84
N SER A 95 -13.04 -8.08 -10.86
CA SER A 95 -13.16 -8.62 -12.22
C SER A 95 -11.78 -8.95 -12.80
N THR A 96 -10.82 -8.04 -12.63
CA THR A 96 -9.44 -8.20 -13.09
C THR A 96 -8.76 -9.42 -12.47
N MET A 97 -8.94 -9.64 -11.15
CA MET A 97 -8.38 -10.80 -10.47
C MET A 97 -8.91 -12.11 -11.05
N ASN A 98 -10.23 -12.20 -11.28
CA ASN A 98 -10.83 -13.40 -11.85
C ASN A 98 -10.29 -13.71 -13.25
N ILE A 99 -10.08 -12.68 -14.08
CA ILE A 99 -9.45 -12.83 -15.40
C ILE A 99 -8.01 -13.35 -15.26
N LEU A 100 -7.21 -12.76 -14.37
CA LEU A 100 -5.82 -13.18 -14.15
C LEU A 100 -5.71 -14.63 -13.64
N LEU A 101 -6.62 -15.05 -12.77
CA LEU A 101 -6.66 -16.42 -12.26
C LEU A 101 -7.11 -17.42 -13.35
N ASP A 102 -8.05 -17.05 -14.21
CA ASP A 102 -8.44 -17.86 -15.36
C ASP A 102 -7.28 -18.01 -16.37
N GLU A 103 -6.59 -16.91 -16.69
CA GLU A 103 -5.38 -16.94 -17.51
C GLU A 103 -4.29 -17.81 -16.90
N TRP A 104 -4.08 -17.73 -15.58
CA TRP A 104 -3.13 -18.55 -14.84
C TRP A 104 -3.41 -20.04 -15.03
N ASN A 105 -4.68 -20.43 -14.89
CA ASN A 105 -5.13 -21.81 -15.06
C ASN A 105 -4.96 -22.29 -16.51
N LYS A 106 -5.31 -21.47 -17.49
CA LYS A 106 -5.13 -21.77 -18.93
C LYS A 106 -3.68 -22.00 -19.29
N LEU A 107 -2.77 -21.23 -18.69
CA LEU A 107 -1.32 -21.37 -18.86
C LEU A 107 -0.71 -22.54 -18.08
N LYS A 108 -1.50 -23.24 -17.24
CA LYS A 108 -1.07 -24.38 -16.42
C LYS A 108 0.17 -24.06 -15.57
N LEU A 109 0.19 -22.89 -14.93
CA LEU A 109 1.33 -22.40 -14.14
C LEU A 109 1.44 -23.02 -12.73
N ASP A 110 0.82 -24.18 -12.50
CA ASP A 110 0.71 -24.86 -11.21
C ASP A 110 0.20 -23.96 -10.06
N LYS A 111 0.68 -24.19 -8.83
CA LYS A 111 0.35 -23.37 -7.65
C LYS A 111 0.86 -21.94 -7.80
N ILE A 112 0.09 -20.98 -7.29
CA ILE A 112 0.45 -19.56 -7.21
C ILE A 112 1.54 -19.38 -6.13
N ALA A 113 2.78 -19.69 -6.51
CA ALA A 113 3.95 -19.57 -5.66
C ALA A 113 5.10 -19.01 -6.48
N TRP A 114 6.00 -18.27 -5.84
CA TRP A 114 7.13 -17.66 -6.54
C TRP A 114 8.06 -18.74 -7.06
N PRO A 115 8.46 -18.69 -8.35
CA PRO A 115 9.40 -19.66 -8.90
C PRO A 115 10.81 -19.50 -8.33
N PHE A 116 11.14 -18.32 -7.82
CA PHE A 116 12.42 -17.96 -7.19
C PHE A 116 12.25 -16.66 -6.37
N SER A 117 13.23 -16.34 -5.52
CA SER A 117 13.25 -15.11 -4.72
C SER A 117 13.20 -13.86 -5.59
N GLN A 118 12.46 -12.83 -5.17
CA GLN A 118 12.35 -11.60 -5.97
C GLN A 118 13.73 -10.95 -6.17
N GLY A 119 14.13 -10.77 -7.43
CA GLY A 119 15.45 -10.25 -7.82
C GLY A 119 16.52 -11.33 -8.07
N ASP A 120 16.23 -12.60 -7.81
CA ASP A 120 17.15 -13.73 -7.99
C ASP A 120 16.90 -14.50 -9.32
N PHE A 121 16.56 -13.80 -10.40
CA PHE A 121 16.36 -14.47 -11.69
C PHE A 121 17.67 -15.08 -12.23
N ASP A 122 18.78 -14.34 -12.10
CA ASP A 122 20.10 -14.82 -12.53
C ASP A 122 20.53 -16.06 -11.74
N GLY A 123 20.43 -16.02 -10.40
CA GLY A 123 20.74 -17.19 -9.57
C GLY A 123 19.83 -18.38 -9.85
N PHE A 124 18.56 -18.15 -10.20
CA PHE A 124 17.67 -19.20 -10.69
C PHE A 124 18.18 -19.84 -11.99
N VAL A 125 18.56 -19.04 -12.99
CA VAL A 125 19.10 -19.54 -14.27
C VAL A 125 20.40 -20.33 -14.04
N GLN A 126 21.29 -19.84 -13.16
CA GLN A 126 22.52 -20.57 -12.80
C GLN A 126 22.21 -21.95 -12.21
N ARG A 127 21.23 -22.05 -11.30
CA ARG A 127 20.80 -23.33 -10.72
C ARG A 127 20.25 -24.27 -11.80
N VAL A 128 19.42 -23.78 -12.71
CA VAL A 128 18.89 -24.58 -13.83
C VAL A 128 20.01 -25.06 -14.75
N ASN A 129 21.01 -24.22 -15.04
CA ASN A 129 22.15 -24.61 -15.88
C ASN A 129 23.02 -25.70 -15.26
N ALA A 130 23.12 -25.74 -13.92
CA ALA A 130 23.84 -26.77 -13.19
C ALA A 130 23.12 -28.13 -13.16
N GLU A 131 21.84 -28.18 -13.54
CA GLU A 131 21.09 -29.44 -13.60
C GLU A 131 21.60 -30.37 -14.73
N GLY A 132 21.58 -31.68 -14.48
CA GLY A 132 21.95 -32.72 -15.45
C GLY A 132 20.89 -33.02 -16.53
N ILE A 133 19.98 -32.08 -16.79
CA ILE A 133 18.90 -32.21 -17.79
C ILE A 133 19.31 -31.65 -19.16
N SER A 134 18.54 -31.97 -20.20
CA SER A 134 18.84 -31.50 -21.56
C SER A 134 18.68 -29.98 -21.71
N GLY A 135 19.33 -29.39 -22.72
CA GLY A 135 19.22 -27.96 -23.00
C GLY A 135 17.77 -27.51 -23.25
N SER A 136 16.99 -28.31 -24.00
CA SER A 136 15.58 -28.01 -24.24
C SER A 136 14.74 -27.99 -22.96
N GLU A 137 15.02 -28.88 -22.00
CA GLU A 137 14.31 -28.89 -20.72
C GLU A 137 14.68 -27.68 -19.85
N LYS A 138 15.94 -27.24 -19.90
CA LYS A 138 16.40 -26.01 -19.23
C LYS A 138 15.67 -24.79 -19.78
N ASP A 139 15.59 -24.67 -21.11
CA ASP A 139 14.90 -23.56 -21.78
C ASP A 139 13.43 -23.49 -21.37
N GLU A 140 12.72 -24.62 -21.35
CA GLU A 140 11.31 -24.66 -20.94
C GLU A 140 11.12 -24.32 -19.45
N LYS A 141 11.99 -24.81 -18.56
CA LYS A 141 11.96 -24.40 -17.14
C LYS A 141 12.13 -22.89 -16.98
N VAL A 142 13.07 -22.28 -17.69
CA VAL A 142 13.32 -20.84 -17.62
C VAL A 142 12.14 -20.04 -18.16
N LYS A 143 11.59 -20.42 -19.33
CA LYS A 143 10.40 -19.79 -19.91
C LYS A 143 9.21 -19.85 -18.96
N HIS A 144 8.91 -21.05 -18.43
CA HIS A 144 7.80 -21.25 -17.52
C HIS A 144 7.95 -20.40 -16.24
N ALA A 145 9.13 -20.40 -15.63
CA ALA A 145 9.42 -19.59 -14.45
C ALA A 145 9.33 -18.07 -14.72
N ALA A 146 9.80 -17.60 -15.88
CA ALA A 146 9.71 -16.19 -16.25
C ALA A 146 8.26 -15.72 -16.40
N VAL A 147 7.42 -16.51 -17.09
CA VAL A 147 5.98 -16.24 -17.24
C VAL A 147 5.31 -16.22 -15.87
N LYS A 148 5.58 -17.24 -15.04
CA LYS A 148 5.05 -17.37 -13.68
C LYS A 148 5.42 -16.16 -12.81
N TYR A 149 6.69 -15.74 -12.83
CA TYR A 149 7.17 -14.55 -12.11
C TYR A 149 6.42 -13.28 -12.55
N ARG A 150 6.28 -13.03 -13.86
CA ARG A 150 5.55 -11.88 -14.39
C ARG A 150 4.08 -11.88 -13.94
N ARG A 151 3.39 -13.03 -14.01
CA ARG A 151 1.97 -13.14 -13.64
C ARG A 151 1.74 -12.94 -12.14
N ILE A 152 2.63 -13.45 -11.30
CA ILE A 152 2.54 -13.21 -9.85
C ILE A 152 2.70 -11.73 -9.51
N LYS A 153 3.56 -10.99 -10.24
CA LYS A 153 3.68 -9.54 -10.06
C LYS A 153 2.37 -8.82 -10.33
N GLU A 154 1.67 -9.19 -11.39
CA GLU A 154 0.35 -8.61 -11.74
C GLU A 154 -0.70 -8.93 -10.69
N ILE A 155 -0.82 -10.20 -10.30
CA ILE A 155 -1.74 -10.64 -9.25
C ILE A 155 -1.49 -9.85 -7.96
N ASN A 156 -0.24 -9.68 -7.55
CA ASN A 156 0.07 -8.93 -6.33
C ASN A 156 -0.25 -7.44 -6.43
N THR A 157 -0.05 -6.82 -7.61
CA THR A 157 -0.45 -5.42 -7.83
C THR A 157 -1.96 -5.28 -7.67
N VAL A 158 -2.75 -6.12 -8.35
CA VAL A 158 -4.22 -6.08 -8.27
C VAL A 158 -4.71 -6.39 -6.86
N ARG A 159 -4.10 -7.35 -6.15
CA ARG A 159 -4.42 -7.61 -4.74
C ARG A 159 -4.16 -6.39 -3.87
N ASN A 160 -3.02 -5.71 -4.06
CA ASN A 160 -2.65 -4.55 -3.27
C ASN A 160 -3.62 -3.37 -3.50
N ASP A 161 -3.95 -3.09 -4.76
CA ASP A 161 -4.91 -2.05 -5.13
C ASP A 161 -6.31 -2.35 -4.57
N PHE A 162 -6.74 -3.61 -4.63
CA PHE A 162 -8.01 -4.05 -4.04
C PHE A 162 -8.05 -3.82 -2.52
N ILE A 163 -6.99 -4.23 -1.81
CA ILE A 163 -6.89 -4.06 -0.36
C ILE A 163 -6.93 -2.58 0.02
N GLU A 164 -6.18 -1.73 -0.69
CA GLU A 164 -6.16 -0.28 -0.44
C GLU A 164 -7.55 0.34 -0.63
N THR A 165 -8.27 -0.04 -1.69
CA THR A 165 -9.63 0.44 -1.93
C THR A 165 -10.61 -0.05 -0.86
N LEU A 166 -10.55 -1.31 -0.45
CA LEU A 166 -11.41 -1.83 0.62
C LEU A 166 -11.17 -1.10 1.95
N ILE A 167 -9.90 -0.86 2.30
CA ILE A 167 -9.54 -0.08 3.49
C ILE A 167 -10.13 1.32 3.38
N PHE A 168 -9.93 2.01 2.25
CA PHE A 168 -10.47 3.35 2.01
C PHE A 168 -12.00 3.43 2.12
N GLU A 169 -12.71 2.46 1.54
CA GLU A 169 -14.19 2.40 1.54
C GLU A 169 -14.74 2.09 2.93
N LYS A 170 -14.05 1.25 3.71
CA LYS A 170 -14.49 0.81 5.02
C LYS A 170 -14.60 1.94 6.05
N ASN A 171 -13.63 2.87 6.08
CA ASN A 171 -13.55 3.87 7.14
C ASN A 171 -13.40 5.29 6.59
N ASN A 172 -14.39 6.14 6.87
CA ASN A 172 -14.40 7.55 6.46
C ASN A 172 -13.30 8.41 7.08
N ASN A 173 -12.67 7.94 8.17
CA ASN A 173 -11.53 8.60 8.79
C ASN A 173 -10.19 8.29 8.12
N ILE A 174 -10.20 7.50 7.04
CA ILE A 174 -9.02 7.20 6.24
C ILE A 174 -8.85 8.27 5.17
N LEU A 175 -7.71 8.94 5.21
CA LEU A 175 -7.28 9.93 4.24
C LEU A 175 -6.24 9.27 3.32
N PRO A 176 -6.57 8.99 2.06
CA PRO A 176 -5.63 8.41 1.11
C PRO A 176 -4.64 9.46 0.60
N THR A 177 -3.50 9.05 0.08
CA THR A 177 -2.66 9.92 -0.76
C THR A 177 -3.17 9.94 -2.20
N LEU A 178 -3.37 11.13 -2.78
CA LEU A 178 -3.77 11.31 -4.18
C LEU A 178 -2.65 10.96 -5.18
N ASN A 179 -1.41 10.84 -4.70
CA ASN A 179 -0.28 10.43 -5.52
C ASN A 179 0.67 9.53 -4.71
N HIS A 180 1.34 8.60 -5.39
CA HIS A 180 2.34 7.75 -4.76
C HIS A 180 3.58 8.57 -4.41
N ARG A 181 3.78 8.85 -3.12
CA ARG A 181 5.06 9.30 -2.58
C ARG A 181 5.54 8.30 -1.55
N ARG A 182 6.84 8.00 -1.55
CA ARG A 182 7.44 6.98 -0.70
C ARG A 182 7.03 7.14 0.78
N SER A 183 6.79 6.00 1.43
CA SER A 183 6.72 5.82 2.88
C SER A 183 5.42 6.23 3.60
N VAL A 184 4.37 6.68 2.89
CA VAL A 184 3.02 6.83 3.48
C VAL A 184 1.98 6.55 2.39
N ASP A 185 1.09 5.59 2.64
CA ASP A 185 0.01 5.25 1.72
C ASP A 185 -1.32 5.91 2.15
N PHE A 186 -1.54 6.06 3.45
CA PHE A 186 -2.73 6.71 3.99
C PHE A 186 -2.51 7.25 5.41
N PHE A 187 -3.47 8.06 5.85
CA PHE A 187 -3.55 8.51 7.22
C PHE A 187 -4.85 7.98 7.84
N ILE A 188 -4.74 7.43 9.05
CA ILE A 188 -5.88 6.95 9.84
C ILE A 188 -6.00 7.84 11.06
N ASN A 189 -7.15 8.51 11.22
CA ASN A 189 -7.38 9.45 12.32
C ASN A 189 -6.33 10.58 12.42
N GLY A 190 -5.69 10.92 11.31
CA GLY A 190 -4.63 11.95 11.23
C GLY A 190 -3.21 11.41 11.41
N PHE A 191 -3.02 10.13 11.73
CA PHE A 191 -1.70 9.51 11.84
C PHE A 191 -1.31 8.80 10.55
N SER A 192 -0.07 8.96 10.11
CA SER A 192 0.46 8.34 8.88
C SER A 192 0.72 6.85 9.07
N PHE A 193 0.30 6.04 8.10
CA PHE A 193 0.60 4.61 8.04
C PHE A 193 1.12 4.23 6.64
N ASP A 194 2.12 3.36 6.63
CA ASP A 194 2.66 2.69 5.44
C ASP A 194 2.05 1.29 5.34
N GLN A 195 1.51 0.93 4.18
CA GLN A 195 0.99 -0.40 3.92
C GLN A 195 2.13 -1.34 3.59
N LYS A 196 2.20 -2.48 4.28
CA LYS A 196 3.17 -3.52 3.97
C LYS A 196 2.50 -4.87 3.91
N VAL A 197 2.63 -5.48 2.74
CA VAL A 197 2.13 -6.84 2.49
C VAL A 197 3.25 -7.85 2.75
N ALA A 198 3.01 -8.80 3.64
CA ALA A 198 3.91 -9.90 3.96
C ALA A 198 3.24 -11.24 3.60
N LYS A 199 4.01 -12.18 3.06
CA LYS A 199 3.49 -13.51 2.67
C LYS A 199 3.42 -14.51 3.82
N SER A 200 4.05 -14.17 4.96
CA SER A 200 4.14 -15.00 6.14
C SER A 200 4.55 -14.14 7.34
N PRO A 201 4.38 -14.63 8.58
CA PRO A 201 4.79 -13.92 9.80
C PRO A 201 6.31 -13.96 10.07
N THR A 202 7.14 -14.28 9.06
CA THR A 202 8.59 -14.63 9.11
C THR A 202 8.88 -16.11 9.35
N ALA A 203 10.06 -16.56 8.87
CA ALA A 203 10.55 -17.91 9.13
C ALA A 203 10.90 -18.13 10.61
N GLN A 204 11.36 -17.09 11.30
CA GLN A 204 11.67 -17.13 12.73
C GLN A 204 10.39 -17.38 13.54
N PHE A 205 9.30 -16.68 13.22
CA PHE A 205 8.01 -16.91 13.87
C PHE A 205 7.54 -18.36 13.69
N GLN A 206 7.58 -18.87 12.45
CA GLN A 206 7.19 -20.25 12.17
C GLN A 206 8.08 -21.28 12.90
N LYS A 207 9.38 -21.01 13.01
CA LYS A 207 10.32 -21.87 13.73
C LYS A 207 10.05 -21.87 15.25
N ASP A 208 9.78 -20.71 15.82
CA ASP A 208 9.64 -20.55 17.27
C ASP A 208 8.32 -21.17 17.78
N PHE A 209 7.25 -21.08 16.97
CA PHE A 209 5.92 -21.63 17.32
C PHE A 209 5.59 -22.99 16.68
N LYS A 210 6.47 -23.52 15.81
CA LYS A 210 6.37 -24.86 15.19
C LYS A 210 4.98 -25.10 14.58
N GLU A 211 4.42 -26.31 14.67
CA GLU A 211 3.12 -26.67 14.07
C GLU A 211 1.95 -25.77 14.49
N SER A 212 2.01 -25.18 15.69
CA SER A 212 0.96 -24.28 16.22
C SER A 212 1.12 -22.82 15.77
N TRP A 213 2.09 -22.51 14.90
CA TRP A 213 2.40 -21.13 14.51
C TRP A 213 1.19 -20.38 13.95
N LYS A 214 0.34 -21.05 13.18
CA LYS A 214 -0.81 -20.40 12.53
C LYS A 214 -1.88 -20.00 13.55
N GLU A 215 -2.21 -20.91 14.46
CA GLU A 215 -3.16 -20.64 15.55
C GLU A 215 -2.62 -19.54 16.48
N TYR A 216 -1.33 -19.61 16.82
CA TYR A 216 -0.68 -18.58 17.62
C TYR A 216 -0.70 -17.22 16.93
N ALA A 217 -0.46 -17.15 15.61
CA ALA A 217 -0.54 -15.92 14.84
C ALA A 217 -1.94 -15.30 14.89
N ILE A 218 -2.99 -16.10 14.74
CA ILE A 218 -4.38 -15.66 14.79
C ILE A 218 -4.74 -15.09 16.17
N ASN A 219 -4.30 -15.75 17.23
CA ASN A 219 -4.57 -15.34 18.62
C ASN A 219 -3.67 -14.19 19.10
N HIS A 220 -2.51 -14.00 18.47
CA HIS A 220 -1.51 -12.97 18.82
C HIS A 220 -1.02 -12.15 17.60
N PRO A 221 -1.88 -11.36 16.93
CA PRO A 221 -1.49 -10.54 15.78
C PRO A 221 -0.37 -9.53 16.11
N GLU A 222 -0.32 -9.03 17.34
CA GLU A 222 0.74 -8.14 17.84
C GLU A 222 2.11 -8.80 17.80
N LYS A 223 2.19 -10.11 18.07
CA LYS A 223 3.44 -10.86 17.97
C LYS A 223 3.87 -11.06 16.53
N VAL A 224 2.93 -11.23 15.61
CA VAL A 224 3.25 -11.25 14.17
C VAL A 224 3.89 -9.93 13.75
N ALA A 225 3.33 -8.79 14.18
CA ALA A 225 3.91 -7.49 13.91
C ALA A 225 5.32 -7.32 14.52
N GLU A 226 5.51 -7.71 15.79
CA GLU A 226 6.81 -7.67 16.46
C GLU A 226 7.90 -8.39 15.65
N TYR A 227 7.62 -9.62 15.18
CA TYR A 227 8.56 -10.39 14.36
C TYR A 227 8.83 -9.73 13.01
N LEU A 228 7.79 -9.22 12.34
CA LEU A 228 7.94 -8.51 11.06
C LEU A 228 8.76 -7.23 11.19
N TYR A 229 8.76 -6.57 12.34
CA TYR A 229 9.63 -5.42 12.61
C TYR A 229 11.05 -5.82 12.99
N LYS A 230 11.20 -6.84 13.84
CA LYS A 230 12.49 -7.31 14.37
C LYS A 230 13.38 -7.96 13.32
N TYR A 231 12.81 -8.73 12.40
CA TYR A 231 13.56 -9.52 11.42
C TYR A 231 13.59 -8.87 10.03
N GLN A 232 13.60 -7.53 9.97
CA GLN A 232 13.78 -6.79 8.72
C GLN A 232 15.25 -6.79 8.29
N ASP A 233 15.48 -6.76 6.98
CA ASP A 233 16.82 -6.49 6.44
C ASP A 233 17.25 -5.05 6.72
N GLU A 234 18.52 -4.82 7.09
CA GLU A 234 19.05 -3.49 7.43
C GLU A 234 18.79 -2.46 6.31
N GLY A 235 19.02 -2.86 5.05
CA GLY A 235 18.79 -1.98 3.89
C GLY A 235 17.32 -1.62 3.63
N ARG A 236 16.39 -2.27 4.35
CA ARG A 236 14.94 -2.06 4.30
C ARG A 236 14.35 -1.79 5.68
N PHE A 237 15.22 -1.49 6.65
CA PHE A 237 14.79 -1.23 8.01
C PHE A 237 13.93 0.03 8.02
N GLY A 238 12.79 -0.06 8.69
CA GLY A 238 11.92 1.07 8.96
C GLY A 238 11.17 0.82 10.26
N ALA A 239 11.08 1.88 11.07
CA ALA A 239 10.34 1.92 12.32
C ALA A 239 9.14 2.89 12.21
N ASP A 240 8.59 3.03 11.00
CA ASP A 240 7.36 3.80 10.77
C ASP A 240 6.14 3.01 11.24
N SER A 241 5.04 3.72 11.52
CA SER A 241 3.75 3.08 11.80
C SER A 241 3.21 2.41 10.53
N ARG A 242 2.70 1.18 10.65
CA ARG A 242 2.31 0.36 9.48
C ARG A 242 0.93 -0.23 9.59
N LEU A 243 0.29 -0.44 8.44
CA LEU A 243 -0.77 -1.41 8.29
C LEU A 243 -0.16 -2.65 7.63
N LEU A 244 -0.02 -3.71 8.42
CA LEU A 244 0.53 -4.98 7.97
C LEU A 244 -0.59 -5.86 7.44
N VAL A 245 -0.48 -6.29 6.20
CA VAL A 245 -1.34 -7.31 5.60
C VAL A 245 -0.52 -8.58 5.48
N VAL A 246 -0.82 -9.57 6.30
CA VAL A 246 0.00 -10.77 6.44
C VAL A 246 -0.79 -11.98 5.98
N TYR A 247 -0.32 -12.63 4.93
CA TYR A 247 -0.87 -13.92 4.51
C TYR A 247 -0.35 -15.02 5.45
N LEU A 248 -1.27 -15.84 5.97
CA LEU A 248 -0.96 -17.10 6.63
C LEU A 248 -1.20 -18.29 5.68
N ASP A 249 -1.98 -18.09 4.62
CA ASP A 249 -2.17 -19.03 3.52
C ASP A 249 -1.93 -18.32 2.17
N GLU A 250 -1.43 -19.05 1.18
CA GLU A 250 -1.10 -18.48 -0.14
C GLU A 250 -2.33 -18.31 -1.06
N ASP A 251 -3.39 -19.07 -0.80
CA ASP A 251 -4.58 -19.25 -1.64
C ASP A 251 -5.83 -18.51 -1.13
N VAL A 252 -5.65 -17.49 -0.29
CA VAL A 252 -6.76 -16.67 0.21
C VAL A 252 -7.51 -16.01 -0.95
N SER A 253 -8.81 -16.30 -1.05
CA SER A 253 -9.67 -15.76 -2.10
C SER A 253 -9.95 -14.26 -1.89
N ILE A 254 -10.27 -13.56 -2.98
CA ILE A 254 -10.58 -12.12 -2.94
C ILE A 254 -11.81 -11.82 -2.06
N ASN A 255 -12.80 -12.72 -2.04
CA ASN A 255 -13.97 -12.61 -1.15
C ASN A 255 -13.55 -12.70 0.31
N ARG A 256 -12.64 -13.63 0.64
CA ARG A 256 -12.13 -13.76 2.00
C ARG A 256 -11.30 -12.55 2.43
N ILE A 257 -10.52 -11.98 1.52
CA ILE A 257 -9.81 -10.71 1.75
C ILE A 257 -10.81 -9.60 2.10
N ALA A 258 -11.88 -9.45 1.30
CA ALA A 258 -12.92 -8.45 1.54
C ALA A 258 -13.58 -8.63 2.90
N GLU A 259 -14.04 -9.84 3.22
CA GLU A 259 -14.65 -10.18 4.51
C GLU A 259 -13.70 -9.88 5.68
N THR A 260 -12.43 -10.29 5.57
CA THR A 260 -11.43 -10.06 6.62
C THR A 260 -11.24 -8.56 6.85
N ILE A 261 -11.06 -7.78 5.79
CA ILE A 261 -10.91 -6.32 5.90
C ILE A 261 -12.16 -5.70 6.51
N GLN A 262 -13.36 -6.14 6.13
CA GLN A 262 -14.62 -5.66 6.71
C GLN A 262 -14.76 -5.96 8.21
N ASN A 263 -14.11 -7.02 8.71
CA ASN A 263 -14.14 -7.39 10.13
C ASN A 263 -12.96 -6.84 10.95
N THR A 264 -11.86 -6.41 10.33
CA THR A 264 -10.68 -5.85 11.04
C THR A 264 -10.98 -4.55 11.77
N ASP A 265 -10.57 -4.38 13.03
CA ASP A 265 -10.57 -3.05 13.66
C ASP A 265 -9.47 -2.13 13.08
N LEU A 266 -9.89 -1.01 12.48
CA LEU A 266 -8.99 0.02 11.95
C LEU A 266 -9.04 1.33 12.76
N ASN A 267 -9.55 1.29 13.99
CA ASN A 267 -9.59 2.43 14.89
C ASN A 267 -8.49 2.37 15.96
N ASN A 268 -8.21 1.16 16.47
CA ASN A 268 -7.26 0.95 17.56
C ASN A 268 -6.02 0.18 17.06
N PRO A 269 -4.91 0.87 16.74
CA PRO A 269 -3.68 0.20 16.37
C PRO A 269 -3.02 -0.43 17.60
N TYR A 270 -2.36 -1.57 17.40
CA TYR A 270 -1.45 -2.15 18.39
C TYR A 270 -0.25 -1.24 18.61
N GLU A 271 0.26 -1.23 19.84
CA GLU A 271 1.55 -0.64 20.16
C GLU A 271 2.60 -1.75 20.21
N ILE A 272 3.59 -1.68 19.31
CA ILE A 272 4.62 -2.69 19.17
C ILE A 272 5.94 -2.11 19.67
N ASN A 273 6.53 -2.79 20.65
CA ASN A 273 7.86 -2.52 21.16
C ASN A 273 8.80 -3.63 20.70
N PHE A 274 9.90 -3.28 20.04
CA PHE A 274 10.84 -4.26 19.53
C PHE A 274 12.28 -3.76 19.58
N GLU A 275 13.21 -4.69 19.69
CA GLU A 275 14.64 -4.43 19.60
C GLU A 275 15.15 -4.79 18.20
N TYR A 276 16.01 -3.94 17.65
CA TYR A 276 16.69 -4.19 16.39
C TYR A 276 18.20 -3.99 16.54
N LYS A 277 18.97 -4.97 16.06
CA LYS A 277 20.43 -4.91 16.07
C LYS A 277 20.95 -4.32 14.76
N HIS A 278 21.22 -3.01 14.78
CA HIS A 278 21.83 -2.32 13.65
C HIS A 278 23.27 -2.76 13.44
N LYS A 279 23.67 -2.89 12.17
CA LYS A 279 25.06 -3.18 11.78
C LYS A 279 26.07 -2.18 12.36
N THR A 280 25.69 -0.90 12.44
CA THR A 280 26.60 0.20 12.83
C THR A 280 26.30 0.81 14.20
N HIS A 281 25.07 0.70 14.69
CA HIS A 281 24.63 1.40 15.91
C HIS A 281 24.29 0.44 17.08
N GLY A 282 24.55 -0.86 16.93
CA GLY A 282 24.22 -1.84 17.96
C GLY A 282 22.71 -2.04 18.13
N ILE A 283 22.29 -2.47 19.32
CA ILE A 283 20.88 -2.75 19.63
C ILE A 283 20.17 -1.44 19.97
N LYS A 284 19.05 -1.19 19.30
CA LYS A 284 18.14 -0.07 19.59
C LYS A 284 16.72 -0.58 19.81
N THR A 285 16.00 0.08 20.71
CA THR A 285 14.59 -0.20 20.98
C THR A 285 13.71 0.80 20.24
N TYR A 286 12.66 0.29 19.61
CA TYR A 286 11.69 1.07 18.85
C TYR A 286 10.29 0.82 19.38
N LYS A 287 9.46 1.87 19.30
CA LYS A 287 8.04 1.84 19.67
C LYS A 287 7.23 2.41 18.51
N VAL A 288 6.32 1.60 17.98
CA VAL A 288 5.54 1.92 16.76
C VAL A 288 4.07 1.57 16.94
N LYS A 289 3.21 2.21 16.15
CA LYS A 289 1.79 1.85 16.06
C LYS A 289 1.54 1.00 14.83
N CYS A 290 0.77 -0.06 14.96
CA CYS A 290 0.55 -0.99 13.86
C CYS A 290 -0.87 -1.55 13.82
N PHE A 291 -1.48 -1.58 12.64
CA PHE A 291 -2.65 -2.41 12.37
C PHE A 291 -2.19 -3.73 11.74
N VAL A 292 -2.82 -4.84 12.10
CA VAL A 292 -2.48 -6.17 11.57
C VAL A 292 -3.72 -6.81 10.98
N ILE A 293 -3.66 -7.13 9.69
CA ILE A 293 -4.68 -7.86 8.94
C ILE A 293 -4.09 -9.22 8.59
N LEU A 294 -4.61 -10.28 9.22
CA LEU A 294 -4.18 -11.65 8.96
C LEU A 294 -5.11 -12.28 7.93
N LEU A 295 -4.56 -12.63 6.76
CA LEU A 295 -5.29 -13.26 5.67
C LEU A 295 -5.09 -14.76 5.73
N TYR A 296 -6.17 -15.50 5.99
CA TYR A 296 -6.16 -16.96 6.08
C TYR A 296 -7.51 -17.56 5.66
N THR A 297 -7.48 -18.82 5.24
CA THR A 297 -8.67 -19.62 4.93
C THR A 297 -9.29 -20.15 6.23
N ILE A 298 -10.61 -20.06 6.35
CA ILE A 298 -11.36 -20.76 7.40
C ILE A 298 -11.49 -22.21 6.94
N LYS A 299 -11.08 -23.16 7.79
CA LYS A 299 -11.34 -24.58 7.60
C LYS A 299 -12.70 -24.96 8.21
#